data_AF-T1CBN8-F1
#
_entry.id   AF-T1CBN8-F1
#
_cell.length_a   1.000
_cell.length_b   1.000
_cell.length_c   1.000
_cell.angle_alpha   90.00
_cell.angle_beta   90.00
_cell.angle_gamma   90.00
#
_symmetry.space_group_name_H-M   'P 1'
#
loop_
_entity.id
_entity.type
_entity.pdbx_description
1 polymer ?
#
loop_
_entity_poly.entity_id
_entity_poly.type
_entity_poly.pdbx_seq_one_letter_code
_entity_poly.pdbx_strand_id
1 'polypeptide(L)'
;MHKEPMNCVNFKRMLTQSCVVQARQQGLKIIAGGPCAWQLAPATRMKLPWIQEFVDSFGGIDTVVEGEADLFVREIVTKALHDEYLPPHVVLTPKESPKVEQISSIKFPSVNGLIEIGRGCCRGCSFCSVTTRPTRWYPLEKIEEELKVNTRVPVRKGILHSDDVYFYGSPNVMPREEKLIPLLKLAKKYYPQVGWSHVAVASLMTKPKLLSKCAEVLIDDHQSWWGVESGSRP
;
A
#
# COMPACT_ATOMS: atom_id res chain seq x y z
N MET A 1 -9.69 7.44 -28.35
CA MET A 1 -9.75 7.83 -26.92
C MET A 1 -10.46 6.70 -26.18
N HIS A 2 -9.75 5.92 -25.34
CA HIS A 2 -10.40 4.83 -24.61
C HIS A 2 -11.45 5.42 -23.66
N LYS A 3 -12.71 4.97 -23.78
CA LYS A 3 -13.83 5.45 -22.94
C LYS A 3 -13.71 4.97 -21.49
N GLU A 4 -12.92 3.95 -21.20
CA GLU A 4 -12.77 3.36 -19.86
C GLU A 4 -11.29 3.25 -19.45
N PRO A 5 -10.95 3.50 -18.17
CA PRO A 5 -9.60 3.28 -17.65
C PRO A 5 -9.18 1.80 -17.77
N MET A 6 -7.89 1.54 -18.02
CA MET A 6 -7.36 0.17 -18.16
C MET A 6 -7.66 -0.72 -16.94
N ASN A 7 -7.60 -0.17 -15.73
CA ASN A 7 -7.92 -0.91 -14.50
C ASN A 7 -9.39 -1.35 -14.47
N CYS A 8 -10.31 -0.54 -14.99
CA CYS A 8 -11.72 -0.91 -15.12
C CYS A 8 -11.88 -2.08 -16.08
N VAL A 9 -11.25 -2.01 -17.26
CA VAL A 9 -11.28 -3.08 -18.27
C VAL A 9 -10.75 -4.40 -17.70
N ASN A 10 -9.61 -4.35 -17.01
CA ASN A 10 -9.00 -5.54 -16.42
C ASN A 10 -9.83 -6.11 -15.26
N PHE A 11 -10.39 -5.25 -14.40
CA PHE A 11 -11.29 -5.67 -13.33
C PHE A 11 -12.54 -6.36 -13.88
N LYS A 12 -13.17 -5.78 -14.92
CA LYS A 12 -14.31 -6.38 -15.61
C LYS A 12 -13.95 -7.74 -16.20
N ARG A 13 -12.81 -7.83 -16.88
CA ARG A 13 -12.32 -9.07 -17.48
C ARG A 13 -12.07 -10.15 -16.43
N MET A 14 -11.50 -9.80 -15.28
CA MET A 14 -11.22 -10.74 -14.20
C MET A 14 -12.52 -11.34 -13.63
N LEU A 15 -13.50 -10.51 -13.32
CA LEU A 15 -14.74 -10.96 -12.67
C LEU A 15 -15.71 -11.67 -13.60
N THR A 16 -15.56 -11.48 -14.92
CA THR A 16 -16.35 -12.17 -15.95
C THR A 16 -15.70 -13.46 -16.46
N GLN A 17 -14.55 -13.88 -15.91
CA GLN A 17 -13.98 -15.19 -16.25
C GLN A 17 -14.92 -16.31 -15.81
N SER A 18 -15.08 -17.33 -16.65
CA SER A 18 -15.98 -18.45 -16.39
C SER A 18 -15.68 -19.16 -15.06
N CYS A 19 -14.41 -19.26 -14.68
CA CYS A 19 -14.00 -19.86 -13.40
C CYS A 19 -14.51 -19.04 -12.19
N VAL A 20 -14.51 -17.71 -12.27
CA VAL A 20 -15.01 -16.84 -11.20
C VAL A 20 -16.53 -16.94 -11.11
N VAL A 21 -17.23 -16.87 -12.25
CA VAL A 21 -18.69 -16.99 -12.31
C VAL A 21 -19.16 -18.36 -11.80
N GLN A 22 -18.49 -19.44 -12.18
CA GLN A 22 -18.79 -20.80 -11.67
C GLN A 22 -18.48 -20.91 -10.17
N ALA A 23 -17.36 -20.38 -9.70
CA ALA A 23 -17.03 -20.38 -8.28
C ALA A 23 -18.06 -19.58 -7.47
N ARG A 24 -18.60 -18.47 -8.01
CA ARG A 24 -19.70 -17.72 -7.40
C ARG A 24 -20.96 -18.56 -7.22
N GLN A 25 -21.33 -19.34 -8.23
CA GLN A 25 -22.47 -20.28 -8.12
C GLN A 25 -22.24 -21.38 -7.07
N GLN A 26 -20.98 -21.65 -6.72
CA GLN A 26 -20.58 -22.61 -5.70
C GLN A 26 -20.33 -21.98 -4.31
N GLY A 27 -20.70 -20.71 -4.11
CA GLY A 27 -20.62 -20.06 -2.81
C GLY A 27 -19.34 -19.27 -2.55
N LEU A 28 -18.47 -19.04 -3.56
CA LEU A 28 -17.36 -18.09 -3.43
C LEU A 28 -17.88 -16.76 -2.88
N LYS A 29 -17.19 -16.17 -1.91
CA LYS A 29 -17.41 -14.80 -1.40
C LYS A 29 -16.35 -13.85 -1.99
N ILE A 30 -16.75 -12.64 -2.38
CA ILE A 30 -15.85 -11.58 -2.86
C ILE A 30 -15.91 -10.42 -1.88
N ILE A 31 -14.77 -10.15 -1.26
CA ILE A 31 -14.55 -9.01 -0.37
C ILE A 31 -13.57 -8.08 -1.09
N ALA A 32 -13.96 -6.82 -1.29
CA ALA A 32 -13.14 -5.81 -1.96
C ALA A 32 -12.61 -4.79 -0.96
N GLY A 33 -11.33 -4.40 -1.09
CA GLY A 33 -10.71 -3.39 -0.25
C GLY A 33 -9.57 -2.67 -0.98
N GLY A 34 -8.89 -1.78 -0.26
CA GLY A 34 -7.81 -0.96 -0.79
C GLY A 34 -8.27 0.42 -1.28
N PRO A 35 -7.34 1.24 -1.83
CA PRO A 35 -7.66 2.56 -2.34
C PRO A 35 -8.80 2.50 -3.37
N CYS A 36 -9.76 3.44 -3.26
CA CYS A 36 -10.91 3.56 -4.15
C CYS A 36 -11.94 2.41 -4.10
N ALA A 37 -11.83 1.45 -3.15
CA ALA A 37 -12.81 0.36 -3.02
C ALA A 37 -14.26 0.86 -2.83
N TRP A 38 -14.45 2.05 -2.24
CA TRP A 38 -15.74 2.74 -2.09
C TRP A 38 -16.54 2.88 -3.39
N GLN A 39 -15.88 2.87 -4.56
CA GLN A 39 -16.55 2.92 -5.86
C GLN A 39 -17.42 1.68 -6.11
N LEU A 40 -17.08 0.56 -5.46
CA LEU A 40 -17.77 -0.72 -5.56
C LEU A 40 -18.87 -0.89 -4.50
N ALA A 41 -18.86 -0.07 -3.44
CA ALA A 41 -19.82 -0.16 -2.34
C ALA A 41 -21.27 -0.01 -2.83
N PRO A 42 -22.27 -0.51 -2.07
CA PRO A 42 -23.69 -0.24 -2.35
C PRO A 42 -23.96 1.26 -2.49
N ALA A 43 -24.98 1.62 -3.27
CA ALA A 43 -25.32 2.99 -3.71
C ALA A 43 -24.66 4.14 -2.91
N THR A 44 -23.50 4.61 -3.40
CA THR A 44 -22.85 5.81 -2.88
C THR A 44 -23.16 7.01 -3.79
N ARG A 45 -23.08 8.23 -3.25
CA ARG A 45 -23.36 9.47 -4.00
C ARG A 45 -22.44 9.68 -5.22
N MET A 46 -21.33 8.94 -5.29
CA MET A 46 -20.32 9.01 -6.34
C MET A 46 -20.30 7.77 -7.24
N LYS A 47 -21.16 6.76 -6.98
CA LYS A 47 -21.21 5.53 -7.78
C LYS A 47 -21.88 5.81 -9.12
N LEU A 48 -21.17 5.51 -10.21
CA LEU A 48 -21.73 5.58 -11.55
C LEU A 48 -22.71 4.41 -11.75
N PRO A 49 -23.91 4.62 -12.33
CA PRO A 49 -24.93 3.57 -12.48
C PRO A 49 -24.42 2.28 -13.13
N TRP A 50 -23.60 2.41 -14.17
CA TRP A 50 -23.01 1.25 -14.86
C TRP A 50 -22.11 0.38 -13.97
N ILE A 51 -21.53 0.93 -12.89
CA ILE A 51 -20.74 0.14 -11.92
C ILE A 51 -21.68 -0.80 -11.17
N GLN A 52 -22.86 -0.33 -10.78
CA GLN A 52 -23.85 -1.17 -10.12
C GLN A 52 -24.35 -2.27 -11.06
N GLU A 53 -24.73 -1.92 -12.29
CA GLU A 53 -25.14 -2.91 -13.31
C GLU A 53 -24.06 -3.97 -13.54
N PHE A 54 -22.80 -3.56 -13.64
CA PHE A 54 -21.68 -4.49 -13.80
C PHE A 54 -21.52 -5.38 -12.56
N VAL A 55 -21.53 -4.81 -11.36
CA VAL A 55 -21.42 -5.55 -10.10
C VAL A 55 -22.53 -6.59 -9.97
N ASP A 56 -23.77 -6.21 -10.31
CA ASP A 56 -24.93 -7.09 -10.26
C ASP A 56 -24.83 -8.22 -11.30
N SER A 57 -24.23 -7.96 -12.47
CA SER A 57 -24.13 -8.94 -13.57
C SER A 57 -23.33 -10.20 -13.24
N PHE A 58 -22.40 -10.16 -12.26
CA PHE A 58 -21.62 -11.32 -11.82
C PHE A 58 -21.98 -11.79 -10.39
N GLY A 59 -23.11 -11.33 -9.84
CA GLY A 59 -23.60 -11.75 -8.53
C GLY A 59 -23.13 -10.89 -7.35
N GLY A 60 -22.71 -9.64 -7.59
CA GLY A 60 -22.44 -8.67 -6.53
C GLY A 60 -21.06 -8.79 -5.89
N ILE A 61 -20.81 -7.90 -4.92
CA ILE A 61 -19.66 -7.94 -4.00
C ILE A 61 -20.24 -8.06 -2.60
N ASP A 62 -19.78 -9.04 -1.82
CA ASP A 62 -20.39 -9.37 -0.52
C ASP A 62 -20.04 -8.32 0.55
N THR A 63 -18.80 -7.82 0.53
CA THR A 63 -18.35 -6.78 1.44
C THR A 63 -17.36 -5.86 0.74
N VAL A 64 -17.56 -4.56 0.89
CA VAL A 64 -16.55 -3.54 0.58
C VAL A 64 -15.97 -3.00 1.88
N VAL A 65 -14.64 -3.01 2.02
CA VAL A 65 -13.92 -2.50 3.20
C VAL A 65 -13.13 -1.25 2.82
N GLU A 66 -13.43 -0.14 3.48
CA GLU A 66 -12.65 1.10 3.41
C GLU A 66 -11.80 1.28 4.66
N GLY A 67 -10.54 1.65 4.49
CA GLY A 67 -9.59 1.87 5.59
C GLY A 67 -8.56 0.75 5.75
N GLU A 68 -7.88 0.71 6.89
CA GLU A 68 -6.84 -0.28 7.19
C GLU A 68 -7.43 -1.52 7.85
N ALA A 69 -7.51 -2.61 7.10
CA ALA A 69 -8.22 -3.81 7.50
C ALA A 69 -7.41 -4.80 8.34
N ASP A 70 -6.17 -4.51 8.76
CA ASP A 70 -5.26 -5.49 9.39
C ASP A 70 -5.89 -6.25 10.57
N LEU A 71 -6.69 -5.57 11.40
CA LEU A 71 -7.43 -6.20 12.50
C LEU A 71 -8.75 -6.84 12.05
N PHE A 72 -9.48 -6.15 11.17
CA PHE A 72 -10.82 -6.54 10.72
C PHE A 72 -10.81 -7.72 9.74
N VAL A 73 -9.73 -7.87 8.95
CA VAL A 73 -9.62 -8.89 7.90
C VAL A 73 -9.79 -10.30 8.47
N ARG A 74 -9.29 -10.54 9.68
CA ARG A 74 -9.46 -11.83 10.37
C ARG A 74 -10.93 -12.10 10.67
N GLU A 75 -11.66 -11.11 11.16
CA GLU A 75 -13.07 -11.23 11.50
C GLU A 75 -13.91 -11.50 10.24
N ILE A 76 -13.76 -10.68 9.20
CA ILE A 76 -14.58 -10.78 8.00
C ILE A 76 -14.31 -12.08 7.22
N VAL A 77 -13.05 -12.54 7.16
CA VAL A 77 -12.72 -13.82 6.54
C VAL A 77 -13.28 -14.98 7.36
N THR A 78 -13.25 -14.92 8.70
CA THR A 78 -13.85 -15.96 9.54
C THR A 78 -15.36 -16.06 9.31
N LYS A 79 -16.06 -14.92 9.27
CA LYS A 79 -17.48 -14.87 8.93
C LYS A 79 -17.77 -15.47 7.56
N ALA A 80 -16.96 -15.13 6.56
CA ALA A 80 -17.10 -15.65 5.20
C ALA A 80 -16.92 -17.17 5.12
N LEU A 81 -16.00 -17.74 5.92
CA LEU A 81 -15.74 -19.18 5.97
C LEU A 81 -16.82 -19.99 6.70
N HIS A 82 -17.61 -19.34 7.57
CA HIS A 82 -18.71 -19.98 8.31
C HIS A 82 -20.10 -19.67 7.73
N ASP A 83 -20.16 -19.08 6.53
CA ASP A 83 -21.41 -18.61 5.91
C ASP A 83 -22.24 -17.68 6.82
N GLU A 84 -21.57 -16.92 7.68
CA GLU A 84 -22.19 -15.90 8.52
C GLU A 84 -22.53 -14.64 7.72
N TYR A 85 -23.36 -13.76 8.31
CA TYR A 85 -23.70 -12.48 7.69
C TYR A 85 -22.46 -11.61 7.44
N LEU A 86 -22.31 -11.19 6.18
CA LEU A 86 -21.27 -10.27 5.74
C LEU A 86 -21.87 -8.87 5.56
N PRO A 87 -21.38 -7.84 6.29
CA PRO A 87 -21.83 -6.47 6.07
C PRO A 87 -21.48 -6.02 4.63
N PRO A 88 -22.44 -5.46 3.86
CA PRO A 88 -22.18 -5.02 2.48
C PRO A 88 -21.10 -3.95 2.36
N HIS A 89 -20.96 -3.11 3.39
CA HIS A 89 -20.02 -2.00 3.41
C HIS A 89 -19.52 -1.74 4.82
N VAL A 90 -18.20 -1.66 4.98
CA VAL A 90 -17.51 -1.40 6.25
C VAL A 90 -16.55 -0.25 6.04
N VAL A 91 -16.64 0.75 6.91
CA VAL A 91 -15.76 1.92 6.88
C VAL A 91 -15.00 2.00 8.19
N LEU A 92 -13.70 1.73 8.13
CA LEU A 92 -12.78 1.82 9.24
C LEU A 92 -12.21 3.24 9.31
N THR A 93 -12.38 3.87 10.46
CA THR A 93 -11.95 5.24 10.72
C THR A 93 -10.46 5.30 11.04
N PRO A 94 -9.82 6.49 10.95
CA PRO A 94 -8.43 6.65 11.37
C PRO A 94 -8.14 6.22 12.81
N LYS A 95 -9.13 6.23 13.72
CA LYS A 95 -8.98 5.77 15.11
C LYS A 95 -8.84 4.26 15.23
N GLU A 96 -9.34 3.52 14.23
CA GLU A 96 -9.28 2.06 14.15
C GLU A 96 -8.02 1.57 13.42
N SER A 97 -7.14 2.50 13.01
CA SER A 97 -5.88 2.15 12.38
C SER A 97 -5.03 1.27 13.31
N PRO A 98 -4.38 0.21 12.80
CA PRO A 98 -3.58 -0.67 13.62
C PRO A 98 -2.35 0.05 14.18
N LYS A 99 -1.91 -0.36 15.37
CA LYS A 99 -0.57 -0.08 15.87
C LYS A 99 0.47 -0.91 15.10
N VAL A 100 1.74 -0.55 15.19
CA VAL A 100 2.82 -1.24 14.46
C VAL A 100 2.88 -2.73 14.82
N GLU A 101 2.66 -3.06 16.10
CA GLU A 101 2.70 -4.44 16.61
C GLU A 101 1.51 -5.27 16.14
N GLN A 102 0.44 -4.61 15.67
CA GLN A 102 -0.75 -5.25 15.14
C GLN A 102 -0.65 -5.50 13.62
N ILE A 103 0.35 -4.93 12.96
CA ILE A 103 0.59 -5.15 11.53
C ILE A 103 1.50 -6.36 11.37
N SER A 104 0.97 -7.38 10.69
CA SER A 104 1.66 -8.65 10.46
C SER A 104 2.90 -8.46 9.58
N SER A 105 3.99 -9.16 9.90
CA SER A 105 5.16 -9.22 9.03
C SER A 105 4.91 -10.13 7.82
N ILE A 106 5.58 -9.87 6.70
CA ILE A 106 5.47 -10.72 5.50
C ILE A 106 5.95 -12.14 5.76
N LYS A 107 5.25 -13.13 5.17
CA LYS A 107 5.61 -14.57 5.30
C LYS A 107 6.44 -15.10 4.13
N PHE A 108 6.27 -14.48 2.96
CA PHE A 108 6.89 -14.87 1.70
C PHE A 108 7.56 -13.66 1.05
N PRO A 109 8.53 -13.88 0.15
CA PRO A 109 9.16 -12.80 -0.59
C PRO A 109 8.13 -11.93 -1.31
N SER A 110 8.26 -10.62 -1.18
CA SER A 110 7.38 -9.64 -1.81
C SER A 110 7.77 -9.41 -3.28
N VAL A 111 6.79 -8.95 -4.06
CA VAL A 111 7.01 -8.56 -5.45
C VAL A 111 8.05 -7.43 -5.50
N ASN A 112 9.09 -7.61 -6.33
CA ASN A 112 10.20 -6.67 -6.49
C ASN A 112 10.96 -6.34 -5.19
N GLY A 113 10.92 -7.23 -4.18
CA GLY A 113 11.61 -6.99 -2.90
C GLY A 113 11.08 -5.76 -2.14
N LEU A 114 9.83 -5.37 -2.37
CA LEU A 114 9.19 -4.24 -1.72
C LEU A 114 9.03 -4.48 -0.22
N ILE A 115 9.43 -3.51 0.61
CA ILE A 115 9.25 -3.54 2.07
C ILE A 115 8.55 -2.26 2.49
N GLU A 116 7.45 -2.39 3.22
CA GLU A 116 6.78 -1.24 3.84
C GLU A 116 7.59 -0.80 5.08
N ILE A 117 7.96 0.48 5.14
CA ILE A 117 8.76 1.04 6.24
C ILE A 117 7.90 1.87 7.21
N GLY A 118 6.64 2.10 6.87
CA GLY A 118 5.70 2.86 7.67
C GLY A 118 4.47 3.27 6.86
N ARG A 119 3.41 3.66 7.58
CA ARG A 119 2.11 4.04 7.02
C ARG A 119 1.67 5.41 7.51
N GLY A 120 0.91 6.12 6.69
CA GLY A 120 0.44 7.47 6.98
C GLY A 120 1.48 8.52 6.63
N CYS A 121 1.04 9.77 6.55
CA CYS A 121 1.87 10.88 6.13
C CYS A 121 1.67 12.10 7.03
N CYS A 122 2.77 12.69 7.50
CA CYS A 122 2.79 13.80 8.44
C CYS A 122 2.56 15.18 7.79
N ARG A 123 2.32 15.24 6.48
CA ARG A 123 2.20 16.50 5.72
C ARG A 123 0.89 17.26 5.94
N GLY A 124 -0.20 16.58 6.29
CA GLY A 124 -1.49 17.22 6.54
C GLY A 124 -2.17 17.83 5.28
N CYS A 125 -1.93 17.27 4.10
CA CYS A 125 -2.55 17.74 2.85
C CYS A 125 -4.09 17.61 2.90
N SER A 126 -4.82 18.71 2.69
CA SER A 126 -6.29 18.75 2.79
C SER A 126 -7.03 17.79 1.84
N PHE A 127 -6.41 17.44 0.72
CA PHE A 127 -6.98 16.57 -0.32
C PHE A 127 -6.59 15.10 -0.16
N CYS A 128 -5.66 14.77 0.74
CA CYS A 128 -5.06 13.44 0.81
C CYS A 128 -5.70 12.61 1.93
N SER A 129 -6.40 11.54 1.58
CA SER A 129 -6.99 10.64 2.58
C SER A 129 -5.93 9.95 3.46
N VAL A 130 -4.71 9.78 2.96
CA VAL A 130 -3.58 9.23 3.72
C VAL A 130 -3.24 10.09 4.93
N THR A 131 -3.26 11.42 4.80
CA THR A 131 -2.87 12.31 5.90
C THR A 131 -3.92 12.38 7.02
N THR A 132 -5.09 11.76 6.83
CA THR A 132 -6.07 11.56 7.89
C THR A 132 -5.69 10.44 8.86
N ARG A 133 -4.79 9.54 8.45
CA ARG A 133 -4.33 8.39 9.23
C ARG A 133 -3.13 8.76 10.10
N PRO A 134 -2.97 8.15 11.29
CA PRO A 134 -1.78 8.34 12.10
C PRO A 134 -0.52 7.93 11.33
N THR A 135 0.54 8.74 11.40
CA THR A 135 1.86 8.34 10.88
C THR A 135 2.51 7.36 11.84
N ARG A 136 2.94 6.20 11.31
CA ARG A 136 3.57 5.12 12.09
C ARG A 136 4.75 4.57 11.30
N TRP A 137 5.93 4.61 11.90
CA TRP A 137 7.16 4.09 11.29
C TRP A 137 7.50 2.73 11.88
N TYR A 138 7.91 1.79 11.03
CA TYR A 138 8.31 0.48 11.49
C TYR A 138 9.71 0.54 12.12
N PRO A 139 9.93 -0.16 13.23
CA PRO A 139 11.26 -0.28 13.82
C PRO A 139 12.19 -1.02 12.84
N LEU A 140 13.50 -0.72 12.90
CA LEU A 140 14.49 -1.32 12.01
C LEU A 140 14.54 -2.84 12.18
N GLU A 141 14.27 -3.33 13.39
CA GLU A 141 14.20 -4.75 13.72
C GLU A 141 13.11 -5.45 12.90
N LYS A 142 11.89 -4.90 12.86
CA LYS A 142 10.79 -5.42 12.04
C LYS A 142 11.12 -5.34 10.54
N ILE A 143 11.71 -4.24 10.09
CA ILE A 143 12.11 -4.06 8.68
C ILE A 143 13.17 -5.11 8.29
N GLU A 144 14.15 -5.36 9.16
CA GLU A 144 15.20 -6.35 8.92
C GLU A 144 14.66 -7.78 8.84
N GLU A 145 13.68 -8.13 9.68
CA GLU A 145 13.00 -9.42 9.59
C GLU A 145 12.37 -9.64 8.20
N GLU A 146 11.70 -8.64 7.66
CA GLU A 146 11.09 -8.73 6.33
C GLU A 146 12.12 -8.71 5.20
N LEU A 147 13.21 -7.94 5.33
CA LEU A 147 14.34 -7.98 4.40
C LEU A 147 14.94 -9.39 4.32
N LYS A 148 15.09 -10.09 5.45
CA LYS A 148 15.56 -11.49 5.52
C LYS A 148 14.58 -12.46 4.84
N VAL A 149 13.28 -12.17 4.84
CA VAL A 149 12.31 -12.99 4.09
C VAL A 149 12.54 -12.83 2.59
N ASN A 150 12.81 -11.61 2.12
CA ASN A 150 13.05 -11.34 0.70
C ASN A 150 14.35 -11.96 0.16
N THR A 151 15.38 -12.15 0.98
CA THR A 151 16.63 -12.81 0.54
C THR A 151 16.50 -14.32 0.34
N ARG A 152 15.36 -14.93 0.68
CA ARG A 152 15.08 -16.34 0.38
C ARG A 152 14.99 -16.63 -1.12
N VAL A 153 14.81 -15.60 -1.93
CA VAL A 153 14.88 -15.68 -3.39
C VAL A 153 15.92 -14.68 -3.91
N PRO A 154 16.50 -14.90 -5.10
CA PRO A 154 17.47 -13.98 -5.68
C PRO A 154 16.84 -12.61 -6.03
N VAL A 155 16.83 -11.67 -5.08
CA VAL A 155 16.35 -10.31 -5.29
C VAL A 155 17.54 -9.39 -5.50
N ARG A 156 17.69 -8.84 -6.71
CA ARG A 156 18.77 -7.88 -7.04
C ARG A 156 18.42 -6.43 -6.71
N LYS A 157 17.12 -6.13 -6.58
CA LYS A 157 16.60 -4.79 -6.36
C LYS A 157 15.48 -4.83 -5.32
N GLY A 158 15.53 -3.94 -4.35
CA GLY A 158 14.47 -3.77 -3.37
C GLY A 158 13.89 -2.36 -3.40
N ILE A 159 12.66 -2.25 -2.91
CA ILE A 159 11.92 -0.98 -2.88
C ILE A 159 11.50 -0.70 -1.45
N LEU A 160 11.90 0.44 -0.91
CA LEU A 160 11.36 0.93 0.36
C LEU A 160 10.05 1.66 0.08
N HIS A 161 8.99 1.23 0.77
CA HIS A 161 7.63 1.71 0.55
C HIS A 161 7.08 2.46 1.76
N SER A 162 6.61 3.67 1.52
CA SER A 162 5.85 4.49 2.46
C SER A 162 5.16 5.59 1.65
N ASP A 163 4.18 6.27 2.26
CA ASP A 163 3.58 7.48 1.71
C ASP A 163 4.60 8.62 1.53
N ASP A 164 5.74 8.57 2.24
CA ASP A 164 6.90 9.43 1.97
C ASP A 164 8.18 8.86 2.59
N VAL A 165 9.01 8.20 1.80
CA VAL A 165 10.24 7.55 2.31
C VAL A 165 11.20 8.55 2.96
N TYR A 166 11.23 9.80 2.48
CA TYR A 166 12.16 10.82 2.97
C TYR A 166 11.91 11.23 4.42
N PHE A 167 10.68 11.02 4.92
CA PHE A 167 10.29 11.35 6.29
C PHE A 167 10.38 10.16 7.24
N TYR A 168 11.02 9.06 6.86
CA TYR A 168 11.16 7.90 7.75
C TYR A 168 11.67 8.28 9.14
N GLY A 169 10.89 7.90 10.17
CA GLY A 169 11.17 8.17 11.58
C GLY A 169 10.82 9.59 12.05
N SER A 170 10.37 10.48 11.16
CA SER A 170 9.98 11.85 11.48
C SER A 170 8.53 11.95 11.94
N PRO A 171 8.23 12.76 13.00
CA PRO A 171 6.85 13.03 13.42
C PRO A 171 6.21 14.19 12.63
N ASN A 172 6.97 14.90 11.81
CA ASN A 172 6.55 16.07 11.05
C ASN A 172 7.34 16.14 9.73
N VAL A 173 7.17 17.21 8.96
CA VAL A 173 7.78 17.41 7.63
C VAL A 173 9.28 17.73 7.66
N MET A 174 9.94 17.64 8.81
CA MET A 174 11.40 17.76 8.93
C MET A 174 12.04 16.37 8.97
N PRO A 175 12.85 15.99 7.96
CA PRO A 175 13.42 14.64 7.86
C PRO A 175 14.50 14.41 8.93
N ARG A 176 14.48 13.21 9.51
CA ARG A 176 15.42 12.76 10.53
C ARG A 176 16.55 11.95 9.91
N GLU A 177 17.69 12.59 9.73
CA GLU A 177 18.89 11.97 9.17
C GLU A 177 19.33 10.76 10.00
N GLU A 178 19.25 10.88 11.33
CA GLU A 178 19.58 9.86 12.31
C GLU A 178 18.64 8.63 12.28
N LYS A 179 17.55 8.70 11.49
CA LYS A 179 16.62 7.60 11.25
C LYS A 179 16.72 7.08 9.82
N LEU A 180 16.70 7.99 8.83
CA LEU A 180 16.74 7.64 7.42
C LEU A 180 18.07 6.99 7.01
N ILE A 181 19.22 7.52 7.42
CA ILE A 181 20.53 6.97 7.01
C ILE A 181 20.72 5.54 7.52
N PRO A 182 20.43 5.20 8.79
CA PRO A 182 20.45 3.82 9.25
C PRO A 182 19.52 2.88 8.46
N LEU A 183 18.32 3.33 8.08
CA LEU A 183 17.40 2.56 7.25
C LEU A 183 18.01 2.24 5.87
N LEU A 184 18.57 3.24 5.19
CA LEU A 184 19.18 3.04 3.87
C LEU A 184 20.38 2.09 3.95
N LYS A 185 21.23 2.24 4.96
CA LYS A 185 22.36 1.34 5.21
C LYS A 185 21.88 -0.09 5.49
N LEU A 186 20.80 -0.25 6.27
CA LEU A 186 20.20 -1.56 6.52
C LEU A 186 19.75 -2.19 5.21
N ALA A 187 18.96 -1.48 4.40
CA ALA A 187 18.46 -1.98 3.12
C ALA A 187 19.61 -2.39 2.17
N LYS A 188 20.69 -1.60 2.09
CA LYS A 188 21.87 -1.90 1.25
C LYS A 188 22.65 -3.15 1.67
N LYS A 189 22.52 -3.62 2.92
CA LYS A 189 23.09 -4.91 3.33
C LYS A 189 22.39 -6.10 2.66
N TYR A 190 21.11 -5.94 2.30
CA TYR A 190 20.27 -7.01 1.76
C TYR A 190 20.03 -6.85 0.26
N TYR A 191 20.08 -5.63 -0.27
CA TYR A 191 19.84 -5.34 -1.67
C TYR A 191 21.00 -4.61 -2.34
N PRO A 192 21.52 -5.13 -3.47
CA PRO A 192 22.49 -4.40 -4.29
C PRO A 192 21.94 -3.06 -4.79
N GLN A 193 20.66 -2.99 -5.14
CA GLN A 193 19.98 -1.76 -5.55
C GLN A 193 18.76 -1.48 -4.69
N VAL A 194 18.62 -0.23 -4.23
CA VAL A 194 17.49 0.23 -3.41
C VAL A 194 16.80 1.40 -4.09
N GLY A 195 15.50 1.25 -4.35
CA GLY A 195 14.60 2.30 -4.83
C GLY A 195 13.62 2.76 -3.74
N TRP A 196 13.02 3.92 -3.93
CA TRP A 196 11.93 4.42 -3.09
C TRP A 196 10.64 4.37 -3.89
N SER A 197 9.57 3.87 -3.30
CA SER A 197 8.29 3.79 -4.02
C SER A 197 7.66 5.16 -4.25
N HIS A 198 7.78 6.06 -3.27
CA HIS A 198 7.13 7.36 -3.29
C HIS A 198 7.92 8.35 -2.43
N VAL A 199 8.15 9.51 -3.01
CA VAL A 199 8.76 10.68 -2.37
C VAL A 199 8.33 11.89 -3.18
N ALA A 200 7.90 12.98 -2.52
CA ALA A 200 7.63 14.20 -3.28
C ALA A 200 8.86 15.08 -3.33
N VAL A 201 9.04 15.76 -4.46
CA VAL A 201 10.05 16.81 -4.62
C VAL A 201 9.94 17.86 -3.50
N ALA A 202 8.72 18.24 -3.10
CA ALA A 202 8.49 19.16 -1.98
C ALA A 202 9.12 18.69 -0.65
N SER A 203 9.12 17.38 -0.38
CA SER A 203 9.75 16.81 0.81
C SER A 203 11.26 16.92 0.73
N LEU A 204 11.84 16.66 -0.43
CA LEU A 204 13.28 16.77 -0.62
C LEU A 204 13.80 18.19 -0.36
N MET A 205 12.97 19.19 -0.69
CA MET A 205 13.27 20.61 -0.47
C MET A 205 13.29 21.03 1.00
N THR A 206 12.77 20.23 1.94
CA THR A 206 12.80 20.59 3.37
C THR A 206 14.20 20.44 3.98
N LYS A 207 15.06 19.57 3.42
CA LYS A 207 16.47 19.44 3.83
C LYS A 207 17.37 18.98 2.67
N PRO A 208 17.62 19.80 1.63
CA PRO A 208 18.30 19.34 0.41
C PRO A 208 19.67 18.69 0.63
N LYS A 209 20.43 19.15 1.64
CA LYS A 209 21.75 18.59 1.99
C LYS A 209 21.70 17.12 2.44
N LEU A 210 20.56 16.63 2.93
CA LEU A 210 20.40 15.23 3.31
C LEU A 210 20.31 14.31 2.07
N LEU A 211 19.92 14.82 0.90
CA LEU A 211 19.96 14.04 -0.34
C LEU A 211 21.37 13.59 -0.69
N SER A 212 22.37 14.46 -0.54
CA SER A 212 23.78 14.10 -0.80
C SER A 212 24.22 12.93 0.09
N LYS A 213 23.83 12.94 1.36
CA LYS A 213 24.10 11.84 2.30
C LYS A 213 23.34 10.56 1.96
N CYS A 214 22.11 10.68 1.44
CA CYS A 214 21.38 9.51 0.93
C CYS A 214 22.10 8.92 -0.29
N ALA A 215 22.58 9.78 -1.20
CA ALA A 215 23.32 9.36 -2.38
C ALA A 215 24.65 8.68 -2.01
N GLU A 216 25.39 9.17 -1.00
CA GLU A 216 26.60 8.52 -0.48
C GLU A 216 26.35 7.09 0.02
N VAL A 217 25.13 6.76 0.44
CA VAL A 217 24.76 5.40 0.88
C VAL A 217 24.22 4.56 -0.27
N LEU A 218 23.44 5.16 -1.17
CA LEU A 218 22.70 4.44 -2.21
C LEU A 218 23.53 4.20 -3.48
N ILE A 219 24.35 5.19 -3.86
CA ILE A 219 25.14 5.16 -5.08
C ILE A 219 26.48 4.50 -4.81
N ASP A 220 26.72 3.40 -5.50
CA ASP A 220 27.93 2.60 -5.43
C ASP A 220 28.14 1.83 -6.76
N ASP A 221 29.10 0.91 -6.78
CA ASP A 221 29.42 0.09 -7.96
C ASP A 221 28.24 -0.75 -8.47
N HIS A 222 27.23 -1.01 -7.64
CA HIS A 222 26.03 -1.77 -7.99
C HIS A 222 24.83 -0.90 -8.36
N GLN A 223 24.87 0.40 -8.05
CA GLN A 223 23.78 1.34 -8.27
C GLN A 223 24.33 2.71 -8.70
N SER A 224 24.28 2.99 -10.01
CA SER A 224 24.74 4.27 -10.58
C SER A 224 23.69 5.39 -10.57
N TRP A 225 22.43 5.07 -10.28
CA TRP A 225 21.35 6.03 -10.23
C TRP A 225 20.33 5.68 -9.14
N TRP A 226 19.61 6.69 -8.68
CA TRP A 226 18.52 6.53 -7.73
C TRP A 226 17.41 7.52 -8.09
N GLY A 227 16.20 7.00 -8.29
CA GLY A 227 15.05 7.76 -8.75
C GLY A 227 14.23 8.35 -7.61
N VAL A 228 13.66 9.53 -7.86
CA VAL A 228 12.66 10.17 -7.02
C VAL A 228 11.41 10.40 -7.87
N GLU A 229 10.22 10.19 -7.31
CA GLU A 229 8.99 10.48 -8.04
C GLU A 229 8.79 12.00 -8.16
N SER A 230 8.86 12.52 -9.38
CA SER A 230 8.41 13.87 -9.67
C SER A 230 6.91 13.82 -9.97
N GLY A 231 6.07 14.20 -9.01
CA GLY A 231 4.66 14.48 -9.30
C GLY A 231 4.57 15.53 -10.41
N SER A 232 3.80 15.25 -11.46
CA SER A 232 3.48 16.26 -12.48
C SER A 232 2.66 17.38 -11.83
N ARG A 233 2.91 18.64 -12.21
CA ARG A 233 2.01 19.75 -11.82
C ARG A 233 0.58 19.40 -12.29
N PRO A 234 -0.45 19.64 -11.47
CA PRO A 234 -1.83 19.62 -11.93
C PRO A 234 -2.04 20.53 -13.14
#